data_AF-A0AAV3ACA7-F1
#
_entry.id   AF-A0AAV3ACA7-F1
#
_cell.length_a   1.000
_cell.length_b   1.000
_cell.length_c   1.000
_cell.angle_alpha   90.00
_cell.angle_beta   90.00
_cell.angle_gamma   90.00
#
_symmetry.space_group_name_H-M   'P 1'
#
loop_
_entity.id
_entity.type
_entity.pdbx_description
1 polymer ?
#
loop_
_entity_poly.entity_id
_entity_poly.type
_entity_poly.pdbx_seq_one_letter_code
_entity_poly.pdbx_strand_id
1 'polypeptide(L)'
;MRETPLSNCERAFLLQGIKLVVKLNRLLERCLRNSKCIDTESLCVQAGEKVWQIRVDLHLLNHEGNIIDAASIAAIAALCHFRRPDVSVQGDEVTVYPLEERDPVPLNIHHMPICVSFAFFQQGTYLLVDPSEREERVMDGLLVIAMNKHREICTIQSSGGIMLLKEQVLRCSKIAGVKVAEITELIQKALENDRNVRKQGGKFGFAESLPDKKITVLKMEKILVDTKDVREKAEEVISKSEPPSDVVAKPVVWAAGTAQIGEGSANAWGELEESEEEDDDDDDDEDVETVQLPETTKKSSKDVIMLSDSEEEEVIILQPEEQSKASLPAAVSKGSSSKKSKSRKK
;
A
#
# COMPACT_ATOMS: atom_id res chain seq x y z
N MET A 1 -36.74 9.88 4.45
CA MET A 1 -35.50 9.15 4.16
C MET A 1 -35.53 7.86 4.95
N ARG A 2 -35.74 6.72 4.28
CA ARG A 2 -35.68 5.41 4.93
C ARG A 2 -34.19 5.07 5.03
N GLU A 3 -33.64 5.03 6.24
CA GLU A 3 -32.33 4.42 6.46
C GLU A 3 -32.45 2.94 6.07
N THR A 4 -31.80 2.56 4.97
CA THR A 4 -31.67 1.15 4.62
C THR A 4 -30.79 0.50 5.70
N PRO A 5 -31.25 -0.57 6.35
CA PRO A 5 -30.43 -1.25 7.35
C PRO A 5 -29.23 -1.88 6.64
N LEU A 6 -28.03 -1.37 6.93
CA LEU A 6 -26.77 -2.00 6.53
C LEU A 6 -26.82 -3.50 6.84
N SER A 7 -26.40 -4.31 5.88
CA SER A 7 -26.34 -5.76 6.02
C SER A 7 -25.43 -6.14 7.20
N ASN A 8 -25.67 -7.30 7.82
CA ASN A 8 -24.84 -7.78 8.92
C ASN A 8 -23.35 -7.92 8.52
N CYS A 9 -23.07 -8.18 7.24
CA CYS A 9 -21.70 -8.21 6.68
C CYS A 9 -21.05 -6.82 6.65
N GLU A 10 -21.76 -5.78 6.17
CA GLU A 10 -21.22 -4.42 6.14
C GLU A 10 -20.93 -3.90 7.56
N ARG A 11 -21.81 -4.22 8.53
CA ARG A 11 -21.58 -3.89 9.94
C ARG A 11 -20.35 -4.60 10.51
N ALA A 12 -20.15 -5.88 10.18
CA ALA A 12 -18.98 -6.63 10.61
C ALA A 12 -17.68 -6.07 10.01
N PHE A 13 -17.69 -5.73 8.73
CA PHE A 13 -16.55 -5.11 8.03
C PHE A 13 -16.18 -3.75 8.62
N LEU A 14 -17.18 -2.89 8.85
CA LEU A 14 -16.96 -1.58 9.49
C LEU A 14 -16.43 -1.71 10.92
N LEU A 15 -16.97 -2.62 11.72
CA LEU A 15 -16.48 -2.88 13.07
C LEU A 15 -15.04 -3.42 13.07
N GLN A 16 -14.68 -4.26 12.10
CA GLN A 16 -13.33 -4.78 11.94
C GLN A 16 -12.34 -3.68 11.55
N GLY A 17 -12.73 -2.81 10.61
CA GLY A 17 -11.97 -1.62 10.24
C GLY A 17 -11.73 -0.69 11.44
N ILE A 18 -12.76 -0.40 12.23
CA ILE A 18 -12.63 0.45 13.43
C ILE A 18 -11.66 -0.17 14.45
N LYS A 19 -11.77 -1.48 14.72
CA LYS A 19 -10.86 -2.17 15.64
C LYS A 19 -9.41 -2.11 15.16
N LEU A 20 -9.19 -2.27 13.85
CA LEU A 20 -7.87 -2.19 13.25
C LEU A 20 -7.28 -0.79 13.39
N VAL A 21 -8.04 0.25 13.05
CA VAL A 21 -7.60 1.66 13.14
C VAL A 21 -7.26 2.03 14.59
N VAL A 22 -8.10 1.67 15.56
CA VAL A 22 -7.84 1.95 16.98
C VAL A 22 -6.57 1.24 17.46
N LYS A 23 -6.39 -0.03 17.09
CA LYS A 23 -5.20 -0.80 17.45
C LYS A 23 -3.93 -0.18 16.85
N LEU A 24 -3.98 0.16 15.56
CA LEU A 24 -2.85 0.70 14.81
C LEU A 24 -2.46 2.09 15.32
N ASN A 25 -3.43 3.00 15.48
CA ASN A 25 -3.18 4.33 16.02
C ASN A 25 -2.57 4.27 17.42
N ARG A 26 -3.13 3.43 18.31
CA ARG A 26 -2.61 3.29 19.67
C ARG A 26 -1.20 2.69 19.69
N LEU A 27 -0.90 1.74 18.79
CA LEU A 27 0.43 1.15 18.69
C LEU A 27 1.45 2.16 18.17
N LEU A 28 1.14 2.91 17.11
CA LEU A 28 2.01 3.96 16.57
C LEU A 28 2.22 5.09 17.59
N GLU A 29 1.15 5.56 18.24
CA GLU A 29 1.27 6.58 19.28
C GLU A 29 2.19 6.08 20.40
N ARG A 30 1.99 4.86 20.89
CA ARG A 30 2.84 4.27 21.93
C ARG A 30 4.29 4.14 21.45
N CYS A 31 4.50 3.76 20.21
CA CYS A 31 5.83 3.61 19.61
C CYS A 31 6.57 4.96 19.55
N LEU A 32 5.94 6.00 19.02
CA LEU A 32 6.58 7.31 18.82
C LEU A 32 6.63 8.16 20.10
N ARG A 33 5.54 8.18 20.88
CA ARG A 33 5.43 9.02 22.08
C ARG A 33 6.17 8.44 23.28
N ASN A 34 6.07 7.13 23.53
CA ASN A 34 6.76 6.54 24.69
C ASN A 34 8.27 6.39 24.46
N SER A 35 8.70 6.22 23.21
CA SER A 35 10.12 6.19 22.89
C SER A 35 10.77 7.56 23.10
N LYS A 36 10.00 8.67 23.07
CA LYS A 36 10.54 10.04 23.05
C LYS A 36 11.50 10.24 21.87
N CYS A 37 11.09 9.77 20.69
CA CYS A 37 11.88 9.89 19.48
C CYS A 37 12.11 11.35 19.07
N ILE A 38 11.17 12.25 19.35
CA ILE A 38 11.23 13.68 19.07
C ILE A 38 11.52 14.47 20.35
N ASP A 39 12.37 15.47 20.26
CA ASP A 39 12.66 16.40 21.34
C ASP A 39 11.52 17.43 21.51
N THR A 40 10.66 17.21 22.49
CA THR A 40 9.54 18.11 22.80
C THR A 40 9.98 19.43 23.45
N GLU A 41 11.18 19.50 24.01
CA GLU A 41 11.70 20.70 24.67
C GLU A 41 12.16 21.72 23.62
N SER A 42 12.79 21.23 22.54
CA SER A 42 13.19 22.05 21.38
C SER A 42 12.03 22.73 20.64
N LEU A 43 10.79 22.29 20.92
CA LEU A 43 9.56 22.78 20.30
C LEU A 43 8.87 23.89 21.12
N CYS A 44 9.35 24.18 22.32
CA CYS A 44 8.84 25.29 23.12
C CYS A 44 9.43 26.61 22.61
N VAL A 45 8.58 27.56 22.23
CA VAL A 45 9.01 28.91 21.82
C VAL A 45 9.03 29.84 23.03
N GLN A 46 7.92 29.88 23.76
CA GLN A 46 7.75 30.68 24.97
C GLN A 46 7.04 29.83 26.03
N ALA A 47 7.71 29.64 27.17
CA ALA A 47 7.23 28.78 28.23
C ALA A 47 5.88 29.26 28.78
N GLY A 48 4.88 28.38 28.72
CA GLY A 48 3.53 28.66 29.23
C GLY A 48 2.62 29.45 28.30
N GLU A 49 3.12 29.93 27.15
CA GLU A 49 2.33 30.74 26.21
C GLU A 49 2.25 30.11 24.82
N LYS A 50 3.41 29.91 24.16
CA LYS A 50 3.47 29.51 22.75
C LYS A 50 4.38 28.30 22.55
N VAL A 51 3.82 27.25 21.96
CA VAL A 51 4.51 25.99 21.67
C VAL A 51 4.15 25.49 20.28
N TRP A 52 5.07 24.76 19.66
CA TRP A 52 4.79 24.07 18.40
C TRP A 52 3.95 22.82 18.63
N GLN A 53 2.86 22.69 17.87
CA GLN A 53 2.09 21.46 17.77
C GLN A 53 2.38 20.79 16.42
N ILE A 54 3.06 19.65 16.47
CA ILE A 54 3.35 18.83 15.29
C ILE A 54 2.29 17.74 15.18
N ARG A 55 1.62 17.70 14.03
CA ARG A 55 0.66 16.66 13.68
C ARG A 55 1.21 15.85 12.50
N VAL A 56 1.16 14.53 12.62
CA VAL A 56 1.52 13.60 11.54
C VAL A 56 0.24 12.87 11.15
N ASP A 57 -0.15 13.00 9.89
CA ASP A 57 -1.28 12.30 9.32
C ASP A 57 -0.77 11.20 8.37
N LEU A 58 -1.30 10.00 8.52
CA LEU A 58 -0.95 8.83 7.71
C LEU A 58 -2.20 8.40 6.93
N HIS A 59 -2.05 8.28 5.62
CA HIS A 59 -3.11 7.81 4.72
C HIS A 59 -2.73 6.46 4.14
N LEU A 60 -3.57 5.45 4.39
CA LEU A 60 -3.41 4.13 3.79
C LEU A 60 -4.04 4.14 2.40
N LEU A 61 -3.20 4.07 1.37
CA LEU A 61 -3.64 4.10 -0.03
C LEU A 61 -3.93 2.71 -0.59
N ASN A 62 -3.02 1.76 -0.35
CA ASN A 62 -3.16 0.38 -0.74
C ASN A 62 -2.84 -0.52 0.45
N HIS A 63 -3.60 -1.60 0.62
CA HIS A 63 -3.42 -2.56 1.69
C HIS A 63 -3.11 -3.93 1.08
N GLU A 64 -1.84 -4.32 1.13
CA GLU A 64 -1.34 -5.62 0.64
C GLU A 64 -0.63 -6.41 1.77
N GLY A 65 -0.99 -6.12 3.02
CA GLY A 65 -0.35 -6.67 4.23
C GLY A 65 0.46 -5.62 5.00
N ASN A 66 0.86 -6.01 6.21
CA ASN A 66 1.77 -5.34 7.14
C ASN A 66 1.71 -3.81 7.19
N ILE A 67 0.52 -3.27 7.50
CA ILE A 67 0.32 -1.81 7.55
C ILE A 67 1.17 -1.16 8.64
N ILE A 68 1.41 -1.86 9.76
CA ILE A 68 2.03 -1.30 10.96
C ILE A 68 3.48 -0.90 10.69
N ASP A 69 4.23 -1.76 10.00
CA ASP A 69 5.64 -1.51 9.71
C ASP A 69 5.76 -0.38 8.68
N ALA A 70 4.98 -0.45 7.59
CA ALA A 70 4.92 0.61 6.58
C ALA A 70 4.53 1.97 7.17
N ALA A 71 3.55 2.00 8.06
CA ALA A 71 3.11 3.21 8.75
C ALA A 71 4.19 3.78 9.68
N SER A 72 4.94 2.92 10.38
CA SER A 72 6.05 3.35 11.23
C SER A 72 7.18 3.97 10.40
N ILE A 73 7.53 3.35 9.27
CA ILE A 73 8.55 3.84 8.33
C ILE A 73 8.10 5.19 7.74
N ALA A 74 6.86 5.29 7.29
CA ALA A 74 6.30 6.51 6.73
C ALA A 74 6.30 7.66 7.75
N ALA A 75 5.88 7.40 9.00
CA ALA A 75 5.88 8.41 10.06
C ALA A 75 7.29 8.92 10.38
N ILE A 76 8.26 8.01 10.54
CA ILE A 76 9.65 8.37 10.83
C ILE A 76 10.28 9.12 9.66
N ALA A 77 10.09 8.64 8.43
CA ALA A 77 10.60 9.31 7.24
C ALA A 77 10.02 10.73 7.10
N ALA A 78 8.71 10.87 7.30
CA ALA A 78 8.03 12.17 7.28
C ALA A 78 8.57 13.12 8.35
N LEU A 79 8.73 12.66 9.59
CA LEU A 79 9.29 13.46 10.69
C LEU A 79 10.73 13.92 10.41
N CYS A 80 11.57 13.04 9.86
CA CYS A 80 12.96 13.37 9.52
C CYS A 80 13.07 14.36 8.35
N HIS A 81 12.15 14.22 7.40
CA HIS A 81 12.08 15.08 6.22
C HIS A 81 11.46 16.45 6.52
N PHE A 82 10.53 16.52 7.47
CA PHE A 82 9.82 17.76 7.83
C PHE A 82 10.80 18.89 8.25
N ARG A 83 10.43 20.10 7.87
CA ARG A 83 11.14 21.34 8.20
C ARG A 83 10.11 22.35 8.71
N ARG A 84 10.37 22.95 9.86
CA ARG A 84 9.52 24.00 10.45
C ARG A 84 10.04 25.39 10.05
N PRO A 85 9.19 26.41 9.95
CA PRO A 85 9.66 27.78 9.76
C PRO A 85 10.50 28.26 10.95
N ASP A 86 11.44 29.16 10.67
CA ASP A 86 12.25 29.79 11.70
C ASP A 86 11.44 30.82 12.48
N VAL A 87 11.76 30.98 13.76
CA VAL A 87 11.04 31.88 14.67
C VAL A 87 12.04 32.65 15.49
N SER A 88 11.86 33.97 15.55
CA SER A 88 12.57 34.81 16.50
C SER A 88 11.66 35.29 17.61
N VAL A 89 12.21 35.32 18.82
CA VAL A 89 11.54 35.80 20.02
C VAL A 89 12.29 37.04 20.49
N GLN A 90 11.60 38.19 20.48
CA GLN A 90 12.12 39.45 21.02
C GLN A 90 11.22 39.87 22.18
N GLY A 91 11.63 39.56 23.41
CA GLY A 91 10.77 39.74 24.58
C GLY A 91 9.51 38.86 24.48
N ASP A 92 8.34 39.50 24.39
CA ASP A 92 7.04 38.83 24.31
C ASP A 92 6.51 38.69 22.87
N GLU A 93 7.18 39.33 21.89
CA GLU A 93 6.78 39.26 20.49
C GLU A 93 7.44 38.08 19.77
N VAL A 94 6.61 37.25 19.13
CA VAL A 94 7.02 36.06 18.39
C VAL A 94 6.76 36.31 16.91
N THR A 95 7.84 36.39 16.13
CA THR A 95 7.77 36.58 14.68
C THR A 95 8.13 35.27 13.98
N VAL A 96 7.21 34.77 13.15
CA VAL A 96 7.41 33.57 12.33
C VAL A 96 7.81 34.02 10.94
N TYR A 97 8.97 33.57 10.47
CA TYR A 97 9.47 33.93 9.14
C TYR A 97 8.95 32.95 8.08
N PRO A 98 8.51 33.44 6.91
CA PRO A 98 8.13 32.60 5.80
C PRO A 98 9.37 31.97 5.13
N LEU A 99 9.16 30.95 4.29
CA LEU A 99 10.26 30.17 3.69
C LEU A 99 11.12 30.98 2.72
N GLU A 100 10.58 32.08 2.19
CA GLU A 100 11.29 32.98 1.27
C GLU A 100 12.30 33.87 1.99
N GLU A 101 12.06 34.18 3.27
CA GLU A 101 12.92 35.05 4.06
C GLU A 101 14.02 34.27 4.78
N ARG A 102 13.70 33.06 5.26
CA ARG A 102 14.61 32.22 6.04
C ARG A 102 14.51 30.75 5.70
N ASP A 103 15.67 30.09 5.79
CA ASP A 103 15.78 28.65 5.62
C ASP A 103 15.01 27.91 6.74
N PRO A 104 14.15 26.94 6.40
CA PRO A 104 13.37 26.23 7.38
C PRO A 104 14.24 25.23 8.17
N VAL A 105 13.95 25.13 9.48
CA VAL A 105 14.76 24.39 10.46
C VAL A 105 14.26 22.94 10.56
N PRO A 106 15.16 21.93 10.55
CA PRO A 106 14.77 20.54 10.80
C PRO A 106 14.32 20.30 12.24
N LEU A 107 13.54 19.23 12.43
CA LEU A 107 13.20 18.75 13.77
C LEU A 107 14.40 18.03 14.40
N ASN A 108 14.51 18.15 15.73
CA ASN A 108 15.47 17.38 16.50
C ASN A 108 14.90 16.00 16.84
N ILE A 109 15.49 14.96 16.25
CA ILE A 109 15.07 13.56 16.41
C ILE A 109 16.21 12.81 17.10
N HIS A 110 15.96 12.32 18.31
CA HIS A 110 16.94 11.57 19.07
C HIS A 110 17.19 10.19 18.47
N HIS A 111 16.12 9.55 18.01
CA HIS A 111 16.20 8.21 17.47
C HIS A 111 14.99 7.83 16.62
N MET A 112 15.11 6.74 15.85
CA MET A 112 14.16 6.30 14.85
C MET A 112 13.60 4.91 15.22
N PRO A 113 12.51 4.84 16.00
CA PRO A 113 11.87 3.57 16.31
C PRO A 113 11.13 3.03 15.09
N ILE A 114 11.42 1.80 14.70
CA ILE A 114 10.80 1.12 13.55
C ILE A 114 10.11 -0.14 14.05
N CYS A 115 8.88 -0.37 13.60
CA CYS A 115 8.12 -1.57 13.89
C CYS A 115 8.54 -2.71 12.95
N VAL A 116 8.67 -3.90 13.51
CA VAL A 116 8.83 -5.15 12.77
C VAL A 116 7.75 -6.13 13.22
N SER A 117 6.96 -6.59 12.26
CA SER A 117 5.81 -7.46 12.45
C SER A 117 6.17 -8.91 12.12
N PHE A 118 5.81 -9.80 13.04
CA PHE A 118 6.04 -11.24 12.95
C PHE A 118 4.70 -11.95 12.98
N ALA A 119 4.42 -12.74 11.94
CA ALA A 119 3.25 -13.59 11.86
C ALA A 119 3.58 -15.01 12.36
N PHE A 120 2.66 -15.59 13.12
CA PHE A 120 2.75 -16.95 13.63
C PHE A 120 1.65 -17.82 13.03
N PHE A 121 2.03 -19.05 12.64
CA PHE A 121 1.12 -20.05 12.09
C PHE A 121 1.20 -21.34 12.90
N GLN A 122 0.11 -22.10 12.87
CA GLN A 122 -0.03 -23.39 13.54
C GLN A 122 0.44 -23.32 15.00
N GLN A 123 -0.20 -22.44 15.76
CA GLN A 123 0.07 -22.20 17.19
C GLN A 123 1.53 -21.80 17.49
N GLY A 124 2.19 -21.14 16.54
CA GLY A 124 3.54 -20.61 16.69
C GLY A 124 4.66 -21.58 16.36
N THR A 125 4.38 -22.66 15.62
CA THR A 125 5.43 -23.54 15.07
C THR A 125 6.21 -22.84 13.96
N TYR A 126 5.52 -22.10 13.09
CA TYR A 126 6.13 -21.31 12.01
C TYR A 126 6.09 -19.81 12.31
N LEU A 127 7.16 -19.14 11.92
CA LEU A 127 7.38 -17.70 12.08
C LEU A 127 7.68 -17.09 10.72
N LEU A 128 6.89 -16.12 10.29
CA LEU A 128 7.17 -15.28 9.13
C LEU A 128 7.41 -13.83 9.57
N VAL A 129 8.17 -13.11 8.75
CA VAL A 129 8.42 -11.67 8.87
C VAL A 129 7.77 -11.01 7.67
N ASP A 130 7.12 -9.86 7.88
CA ASP A 130 6.46 -9.10 6.82
C ASP A 130 5.37 -9.89 6.06
N PRO A 131 4.26 -10.25 6.74
CA PRO A 131 3.19 -11.02 6.12
C PRO A 131 2.45 -10.19 5.06
N SER A 132 2.23 -10.79 3.89
CA SER A 132 1.31 -10.30 2.86
C SER A 132 -0.15 -10.41 3.31
N GLU A 133 -1.06 -9.75 2.59
CA GLU A 133 -2.50 -9.79 2.90
C GLU A 133 -3.05 -11.22 3.03
N ARG A 134 -2.61 -12.14 2.16
CA ARG A 134 -3.04 -13.54 2.19
C ARG A 134 -2.53 -14.27 3.43
N GLU A 135 -1.29 -13.96 3.82
CA GLU A 135 -0.66 -14.53 5.02
C GLU A 135 -1.30 -13.97 6.30
N GLU A 136 -1.67 -12.68 6.33
CA GLU A 136 -2.40 -12.08 7.46
C GLU A 136 -3.80 -12.68 7.64
N ARG A 137 -4.45 -13.15 6.57
CA ARG A 137 -5.76 -13.79 6.66
C ARG A 137 -5.71 -15.18 7.29
N VAL A 138 -4.58 -15.88 7.15
CA VAL A 138 -4.40 -17.27 7.63
C VAL A 138 -3.52 -17.38 8.88
N MET A 139 -2.99 -16.25 9.39
CA MET A 139 -2.18 -16.25 10.60
C MET A 139 -3.03 -16.47 11.85
N ASP A 140 -2.49 -17.21 12.80
CA ASP A 140 -3.11 -17.39 14.12
C ASP A 140 -2.83 -16.18 15.01
N GLY A 141 -1.67 -15.54 14.84
CA GLY A 141 -1.34 -14.33 15.58
C GLY A 141 -0.16 -13.53 15.07
N LEU A 142 -0.03 -12.35 15.65
CA LEU A 142 0.88 -11.30 15.23
C LEU A 142 1.64 -10.75 16.44
N LEU A 143 2.96 -10.71 16.35
CA LEU A 143 3.82 -10.01 17.30
C LEU A 143 4.49 -8.84 16.61
N VAL A 144 4.27 -7.64 17.13
CA VAL A 144 4.98 -6.44 16.67
C VAL A 144 6.03 -6.07 17.70
N ILE A 145 7.25 -5.85 17.24
CA ILE A 145 8.36 -5.36 18.04
C ILE A 145 8.84 -4.05 17.42
N ALA A 146 8.77 -2.96 18.17
CA ALA A 146 9.39 -1.71 17.80
C ALA A 146 10.78 -1.61 18.41
N MET A 147 11.79 -1.42 17.56
CA MET A 147 13.18 -1.27 18.00
C MET A 147 13.82 -0.03 17.39
N ASN A 148 14.86 0.44 18.06
CA ASN A 148 15.70 1.53 17.62
C ASN A 148 17.01 1.01 16.99
N LYS A 149 17.76 1.88 16.29
CA LYS A 149 19.12 1.61 15.78
C LYS A 149 20.09 1.15 16.89
N HIS A 150 19.87 1.62 18.12
CA HIS A 150 20.65 1.20 19.30
C HIS A 150 20.27 -0.19 19.85
N ARG A 151 19.38 -0.92 19.17
CA ARG A 151 18.84 -2.23 19.59
C ARG A 151 18.06 -2.18 20.90
N GLU A 152 17.57 -1.01 21.26
CA GLU A 152 16.65 -0.81 22.38
C GLU A 152 15.23 -1.09 21.90
N ILE A 153 14.46 -1.79 22.73
CA ILE A 153 13.07 -2.10 22.44
C ILE A 153 12.21 -0.97 22.98
N CYS A 154 11.45 -0.32 22.09
CA CYS A 154 10.53 0.73 22.47
C CYS A 154 9.18 0.14 22.90
N THR A 155 8.61 -0.75 22.09
CA THR A 155 7.32 -1.38 22.37
C THR A 155 7.25 -2.80 21.85
N ILE A 156 6.47 -3.64 22.52
CA ILE A 156 6.10 -4.97 22.06
C ILE A 156 4.58 -5.09 22.15
N GLN A 157 3.95 -5.69 21.14
CA GLN A 157 2.54 -6.01 21.15
C GLN A 157 2.30 -7.40 20.55
N SER A 158 1.74 -8.30 21.36
CA SER A 158 1.20 -9.57 20.87
C SER A 158 -0.30 -9.40 20.57
N SER A 159 -0.78 -10.07 19.53
CA SER A 159 -2.17 -10.06 19.08
C SER A 159 -2.51 -11.41 18.44
N GLY A 160 -3.80 -11.78 18.42
CA GLY A 160 -4.25 -13.06 17.87
C GLY A 160 -4.39 -14.20 18.89
N GLY A 161 -4.22 -13.92 20.19
CA GLY A 161 -4.49 -14.92 21.23
C GLY A 161 -3.53 -16.12 21.22
N ILE A 162 -2.38 -16.00 20.54
CA ILE A 162 -1.37 -17.05 20.45
C ILE A 162 -0.56 -17.19 21.75
N MET A 163 -0.17 -18.44 22.03
CA MET A 163 0.75 -18.76 23.12
C MET A 163 2.18 -18.71 22.59
N LEU A 164 2.96 -17.74 23.07
CA LEU A 164 4.36 -17.57 22.65
C LEU A 164 5.31 -18.00 23.76
N LEU A 165 6.29 -18.84 23.39
CA LEU A 165 7.40 -19.20 24.26
C LEU A 165 8.39 -18.02 24.37
N LYS A 166 8.99 -17.86 25.55
CA LYS A 166 10.00 -16.82 25.80
C LYS A 166 11.15 -16.86 24.79
N GLU A 167 11.60 -18.07 24.43
CA GLU A 167 12.71 -18.26 23.48
C GLU A 167 12.37 -17.76 22.08
N GLN A 168 11.11 -17.93 21.64
CA GLN A 168 10.64 -17.43 20.35
C GLN A 168 10.65 -15.90 20.32
N VAL A 169 10.17 -15.25 21.38
CA VAL A 169 10.19 -13.78 21.48
C VAL A 169 11.63 -13.24 21.45
N LEU A 170 12.57 -13.90 22.14
CA LEU A 170 13.99 -13.54 22.10
C LEU A 170 14.60 -13.72 20.70
N ARG A 171 14.21 -14.77 19.98
CA ARG A 171 14.62 -14.99 18.57
C ARG A 171 14.08 -13.87 17.68
N CYS A 172 12.79 -13.52 17.82
CA CYS A 172 12.16 -12.43 17.06
C CYS A 172 12.86 -11.09 17.33
N SER A 173 13.20 -10.78 18.58
CA SER A 173 13.91 -9.54 18.93
C SER A 173 15.30 -9.44 18.27
N LYS A 174 16.04 -10.56 18.17
CA LYS A 174 17.33 -10.57 17.47
C LYS A 174 17.16 -10.28 15.97
N ILE A 175 16.16 -10.89 15.33
CA ILE A 175 15.85 -10.70 13.92
C ILE A 175 15.40 -9.25 13.67
N ALA A 176 14.51 -8.74 14.51
CA ALA A 176 14.04 -7.35 14.45
C ALA A 176 15.21 -6.36 14.54
N GLY A 177 16.17 -6.58 15.44
CA GLY A 177 17.34 -5.72 15.57
C GLY A 177 18.20 -5.64 14.31
N VAL A 178 18.29 -6.73 13.53
CA VAL A 178 19.00 -6.72 12.23
C VAL A 178 18.17 -5.96 11.19
N LYS A 179 16.87 -6.25 11.09
CA LYS A 179 15.97 -5.63 10.11
C LYS A 179 15.82 -4.13 10.32
N VAL A 180 15.69 -3.68 11.57
CA VAL A 180 15.64 -2.25 11.91
C VAL A 180 16.92 -1.53 11.48
N ALA A 181 18.09 -2.16 11.63
CA ALA A 181 19.34 -1.56 11.17
C ALA A 181 19.36 -1.36 9.65
N GLU A 182 18.97 -2.39 8.89
CA GLU A 182 18.85 -2.33 7.42
C GLU A 182 17.88 -1.22 6.98
N ILE A 183 16.67 -1.18 7.56
CA ILE A 183 15.65 -0.19 7.19
C ILE A 183 16.11 1.23 7.57
N THR A 184 16.74 1.40 8.74
CA THR A 184 17.27 2.71 9.15
C THR A 184 18.33 3.21 8.18
N GLU A 185 19.21 2.34 7.68
CA GLU A 185 20.19 2.71 6.65
C GLU A 185 19.52 3.10 5.34
N LEU A 186 18.46 2.41 4.93
CA LEU A 186 17.70 2.77 3.72
C LEU A 186 17.04 4.15 3.86
N ILE A 187 16.42 4.44 5.01
CA ILE A 187 15.84 5.76 5.29
C ILE A 187 16.93 6.85 5.25
N GLN A 188 18.08 6.62 5.88
CA GLN A 188 19.19 7.58 5.87
C GLN A 188 19.73 7.84 4.46
N LYS A 189 19.91 6.77 3.66
CA LYS A 189 20.32 6.88 2.25
C LYS A 189 19.30 7.66 1.42
N ALA A 190 18.00 7.39 1.61
CA ALA A 190 16.93 8.10 0.90
C ALA A 190 16.89 9.60 1.26
N LEU A 191 17.02 9.94 2.55
CA LEU A 191 17.05 11.33 3.01
C LEU A 191 18.27 12.10 2.51
N GLU A 192 19.45 11.46 2.48
CA GLU A 192 20.66 12.09 1.95
C GLU A 192 20.57 12.29 0.42
N ASN A 193 19.99 11.31 -0.29
CA ASN A 193 19.73 11.45 -1.72
C ASN A 193 18.78 12.63 -2.01
N ASP A 194 17.63 12.72 -1.32
CA ASP A 194 16.69 13.83 -1.47
C ASP A 194 17.36 15.19 -1.16
N ARG A 195 18.17 15.26 -0.10
CA ARG A 195 18.92 16.48 0.24
C ARG A 195 19.88 16.89 -0.87
N ASN A 196 20.57 15.93 -1.49
CA ASN A 196 21.54 16.21 -2.55
C ASN A 196 20.86 16.63 -3.86
N VAL A 197 19.74 16.00 -4.22
CA VAL A 197 18.91 16.40 -5.37
C VAL A 197 18.43 17.85 -5.19
N ARG A 198 17.99 18.24 -4.00
CA ARG A 198 17.56 19.63 -3.72
C ARG A 198 18.69 20.64 -3.79
N LYS A 199 19.88 20.31 -3.29
CA LYS A 199 21.06 21.18 -3.41
C LYS A 199 21.46 21.41 -4.86
N GLN A 200 21.25 20.42 -5.72
CA GLN A 200 21.53 20.50 -7.15
C GLN A 200 20.43 21.23 -7.94
N GLY A 201 19.36 21.69 -7.28
CA GLY A 201 18.22 22.33 -7.95
C GLY A 201 17.34 21.34 -8.73
N GLY A 202 17.40 20.05 -8.41
CA GLY A 202 16.59 19.03 -9.07
C GLY A 202 15.10 19.19 -8.80
N LYS A 203 14.27 18.80 -9.78
CA LYS A 203 12.81 18.74 -9.62
C LYS A 203 12.47 17.73 -8.51
N PHE A 204 11.49 18.07 -7.67
CA PHE A 204 11.04 17.24 -6.55
C PHE A 204 9.54 17.01 -6.62
N GLY A 205 9.08 15.87 -6.12
CA GLY A 205 7.65 15.55 -6.02
C GLY A 205 7.33 14.10 -6.38
N PHE A 206 6.11 13.69 -6.05
CA PHE A 206 5.62 12.33 -6.31
C PHE A 206 5.71 11.96 -7.80
N ALA A 207 5.36 12.89 -8.70
CA ALA A 207 5.41 12.67 -10.14
C ALA A 207 6.82 12.43 -10.67
N GLU A 208 7.85 13.05 -10.09
CA GLU A 208 9.26 12.86 -10.46
C GLU A 208 9.88 11.61 -9.82
N SER A 209 9.29 11.11 -8.73
CA SER A 209 9.73 9.88 -8.08
C SER A 209 9.22 8.61 -8.76
N LEU A 210 8.22 8.73 -9.65
CA LEU A 210 7.71 7.62 -10.43
C LEU A 210 8.74 7.24 -11.50
N PRO A 211 9.12 5.95 -11.61
CA PRO A 211 10.06 5.54 -12.65
C PRO A 211 9.41 5.69 -14.02
N ASP A 212 10.06 6.44 -14.92
CA ASP A 212 9.62 6.70 -16.30
C ASP A 212 9.41 5.43 -17.15
N LYS A 213 9.88 4.28 -16.65
CA LYS A 213 9.90 3.00 -17.37
C LYS A 213 8.61 2.18 -17.23
N LYS A 214 7.56 2.69 -16.58
CA LYS A 214 6.26 1.99 -16.48
C LYS A 214 5.31 2.51 -17.56
N ILE A 215 4.74 1.57 -18.33
CA ILE A 215 3.74 1.83 -19.39
C ILE A 215 2.55 2.67 -18.86
N THR A 216 2.24 2.56 -17.57
CA THR A 216 1.13 3.26 -16.92
C THR A 216 1.38 4.74 -16.58
N VAL A 217 2.60 5.25 -16.77
CA VAL A 217 2.95 6.64 -16.41
C VAL A 217 3.19 7.45 -17.68
N LEU A 218 2.28 8.36 -18.01
CA LEU A 218 2.46 9.35 -19.07
C LEU A 218 2.70 10.73 -18.44
N LYS A 219 3.91 11.25 -18.59
CA LYS A 219 4.24 12.61 -18.20
C LYS A 219 4.47 13.45 -19.45
N MET A 220 3.50 14.31 -19.77
CA MET A 220 3.65 15.31 -20.86
C MET A 220 3.79 16.69 -20.25
N GLU A 221 4.87 17.39 -20.58
CA GLU A 221 4.97 18.83 -20.30
C GLU A 221 4.00 19.56 -21.24
N LYS A 222 2.86 20.02 -20.70
CA LYS A 222 1.91 20.81 -21.47
C LYS A 222 2.49 22.21 -21.66
N ILE A 223 2.80 22.55 -22.90
CA ILE A 223 3.12 23.92 -23.28
C ILE A 223 1.80 24.70 -23.28
N LEU A 224 1.75 25.80 -22.53
CA LEU A 224 0.64 26.75 -22.60
C LEU A 224 0.70 27.47 -23.94
N VAL A 225 -0.01 26.94 -24.93
CA VAL A 225 -0.29 27.68 -26.17
C VAL A 225 -1.30 28.77 -25.81
N ASP A 226 -0.90 30.04 -25.88
CA ASP A 226 -1.79 31.16 -25.64
C ASP A 226 -2.83 31.22 -26.77
N THR A 227 -4.03 30.71 -26.50
CA THR A 227 -5.12 30.63 -27.48
C THR A 227 -5.95 31.90 -27.57
N LYS A 228 -5.60 32.95 -26.82
CA LYS A 228 -6.38 34.19 -26.73
C LYS A 228 -6.47 34.93 -28.06
N ASP A 229 -5.39 34.97 -28.84
CA ASP A 229 -5.36 35.69 -30.12
C ASP A 229 -5.87 34.86 -31.31
N VAL A 230 -6.26 33.60 -31.09
CA VAL A 230 -6.64 32.69 -32.19
C VAL A 230 -7.94 33.16 -32.84
N ARG A 231 -8.89 33.70 -32.05
CA ARG A 231 -10.16 34.22 -32.57
C ARG A 231 -9.96 35.51 -33.38
N GLU A 232 -9.18 36.45 -32.86
CA GLU A 232 -8.91 37.73 -33.53
C GLU A 232 -8.11 37.53 -34.83
N LYS A 233 -7.11 36.63 -34.82
CA LYS A 233 -6.37 36.26 -36.03
C LYS A 233 -7.25 35.52 -37.03
N ALA A 234 -8.19 34.69 -36.59
CA ALA A 234 -9.14 34.03 -37.48
C ALA A 234 -10.09 35.04 -38.14
N GLU A 235 -10.61 36.02 -37.40
CA GLU A 235 -11.48 37.08 -37.92
C GLU A 235 -10.74 38.03 -38.88
N GLU A 236 -9.46 38.33 -38.62
CA GLU A 236 -8.61 39.07 -39.55
C GLU A 236 -8.32 38.30 -40.84
N VAL A 237 -8.13 36.97 -40.78
CA VAL A 237 -7.87 36.16 -41.97
C VAL A 237 -9.14 36.02 -42.82
N ILE A 238 -10.30 35.86 -42.20
CA ILE A 238 -11.60 35.78 -42.90
C ILE A 238 -11.95 37.12 -43.57
N SER A 239 -11.60 38.25 -42.95
CA SER A 239 -11.84 39.58 -43.54
C SER A 239 -10.83 39.97 -44.61
N LYS A 240 -9.61 39.42 -44.58
CA LYS A 240 -8.58 39.60 -45.61
C LYS A 240 -8.70 38.60 -46.76
N SER A 241 -9.41 37.49 -46.58
CA SER A 241 -9.68 36.54 -47.67
C SER A 241 -10.78 37.06 -48.58
N GLU A 242 -10.44 37.34 -49.82
CA GLU A 242 -11.45 37.57 -50.86
C GLU A 242 -12.24 36.27 -51.08
N PRO A 243 -13.58 36.33 -51.21
CA PRO A 243 -14.35 35.16 -51.58
C PRO A 243 -13.82 34.65 -52.93
N PRO A 244 -13.69 33.32 -53.13
CA PRO A 244 -13.31 32.81 -54.43
C PRO A 244 -14.28 33.38 -55.45
N SER A 245 -13.75 34.06 -56.47
CA SER A 245 -14.56 34.60 -57.55
C SER A 245 -15.47 33.50 -58.08
N ASP A 246 -16.76 33.77 -58.26
CA ASP A 246 -17.68 32.89 -58.97
C ASP A 246 -17.14 32.69 -60.39
N VAL A 247 -16.28 31.69 -60.56
CA VAL A 247 -15.90 31.20 -61.87
C VAL A 247 -17.16 30.49 -62.36
N VAL A 248 -18.02 31.23 -63.06
CA VAL A 248 -19.01 30.65 -63.95
C VAL A 248 -18.22 29.80 -64.93
N ALA A 249 -18.13 28.51 -64.65
CA ALA A 249 -17.56 27.54 -65.56
C ALA A 249 -18.42 27.58 -66.81
N LYS A 250 -17.98 28.31 -67.84
CA LYS A 250 -18.45 28.11 -69.20
C LYS A 250 -17.85 26.78 -69.64
N PRO A 251 -18.61 25.68 -69.72
CA PRO A 251 -18.04 24.43 -70.17
C PRO A 251 -17.65 24.64 -71.64
N VAL A 252 -16.36 24.46 -71.93
CA VAL A 252 -15.87 24.47 -73.31
C VAL A 252 -16.33 23.16 -73.95
N VAL A 253 -17.33 23.25 -74.83
CA VAL A 253 -17.81 22.10 -75.60
C VAL A 253 -16.79 21.82 -76.71
N TRP A 254 -16.01 20.75 -76.59
CA TRP A 254 -15.18 20.25 -77.68
C TRP A 254 -16.02 19.37 -78.59
N ALA A 255 -16.08 19.73 -79.87
CA ALA A 255 -16.82 19.01 -80.89
C ALA A 255 -16.07 17.77 -81.40
N ALA A 256 -16.87 16.73 -81.68
CA ALA A 256 -16.60 15.49 -82.41
C ALA A 256 -15.44 14.61 -81.90
N GLY A 257 -15.73 13.75 -80.91
CA GLY A 257 -14.91 12.55 -80.67
C GLY A 257 -14.87 12.00 -79.24
N THR A 258 -15.42 12.69 -78.25
CA THR A 258 -15.27 12.29 -76.83
C THR A 258 -16.62 11.89 -76.21
N ALA A 259 -16.64 10.72 -75.56
CA ALA A 259 -17.81 10.10 -74.98
C ALA A 259 -18.49 10.96 -73.91
N GLN A 260 -19.82 10.94 -73.92
CA GLN A 260 -20.72 11.57 -72.96
C GLN A 260 -20.65 10.83 -71.61
N ILE A 261 -20.29 11.55 -70.55
CA ILE A 261 -20.46 11.11 -69.15
C ILE A 261 -21.94 11.33 -68.81
N GLY A 262 -22.64 10.23 -68.45
CA GLY A 262 -24.06 10.22 -68.13
C GLY A 262 -24.41 11.08 -66.91
N GLU A 263 -25.63 11.62 -66.92
CA GLU A 263 -26.22 12.39 -65.82
C GLU A 263 -26.24 11.58 -64.52
N GLY A 264 -25.74 12.19 -63.44
CA GLY A 264 -25.58 11.55 -62.13
C GLY A 264 -26.92 11.21 -61.48
N SER A 265 -27.03 9.98 -60.98
CA SER A 265 -28.04 9.58 -60.01
C SER A 265 -27.75 10.20 -58.64
N ALA A 266 -28.81 10.62 -57.94
CA ALA A 266 -28.76 11.32 -56.66
C ALA A 266 -28.04 10.52 -55.56
N ASN A 267 -27.25 11.22 -54.75
CA ASN A 267 -26.50 10.65 -53.64
C ASN A 267 -27.43 10.52 -52.41
N ALA A 268 -27.59 9.31 -51.88
CA ALA A 268 -28.37 9.00 -50.69
C ALA A 268 -27.55 9.21 -49.41
N TRP A 269 -27.31 10.48 -49.04
CA TRP A 269 -26.79 10.84 -47.73
C TRP A 269 -27.89 11.52 -46.92
N GLY A 270 -28.56 10.74 -46.07
CA GLY A 270 -29.44 11.23 -45.01
C GLY A 270 -30.73 10.43 -44.87
N GLU A 271 -30.98 9.99 -43.63
CA GLU A 271 -32.21 9.37 -43.10
C GLU A 271 -32.33 7.84 -43.31
N LEU A 272 -32.54 6.98 -42.31
CA LEU A 272 -32.89 7.12 -40.90
C LEU A 272 -32.55 5.79 -40.17
N GLU A 273 -32.55 5.87 -38.85
CA GLU A 273 -32.18 4.86 -37.84
C GLU A 273 -33.05 3.59 -37.81
N GLU A 274 -32.56 2.64 -36.99
CA GLU A 274 -33.22 1.46 -36.36
C GLU A 274 -33.37 0.17 -37.18
N SER A 275 -32.53 -0.83 -36.87
CA SER A 275 -32.95 -2.02 -36.11
C SER A 275 -31.77 -2.92 -35.76
N GLU A 276 -31.84 -3.46 -34.54
CA GLU A 276 -30.94 -4.41 -33.86
C GLU A 276 -30.60 -5.67 -34.68
N GLU A 277 -29.42 -6.25 -34.48
CA GLU A 277 -29.22 -7.68 -34.14
C GLU A 277 -27.73 -7.99 -33.87
N GLU A 278 -27.52 -8.95 -32.97
CA GLU A 278 -26.27 -9.40 -32.36
C GLU A 278 -25.52 -10.36 -33.30
N ASP A 279 -24.20 -10.23 -33.43
CA ASP A 279 -23.36 -11.25 -34.08
C ASP A 279 -22.36 -11.82 -33.03
N ASP A 280 -22.74 -12.97 -32.48
CA ASP A 280 -21.85 -14.00 -31.95
C ASP A 280 -21.35 -14.84 -33.13
N ASP A 281 -20.04 -15.03 -33.28
CA ASP A 281 -19.49 -16.08 -34.17
C ASP A 281 -18.40 -16.87 -33.42
N ASP A 282 -18.79 -18.07 -32.99
CA ASP A 282 -17.95 -19.20 -32.64
C ASP A 282 -17.55 -19.94 -33.94
N ASP A 283 -16.26 -20.18 -34.16
CA ASP A 283 -15.78 -21.10 -35.21
C ASP A 283 -15.19 -22.36 -34.54
N ASP A 284 -15.90 -23.48 -34.69
CA ASP A 284 -15.50 -24.84 -34.30
C ASP A 284 -14.90 -25.64 -35.48
N ASP A 285 -14.16 -26.68 -35.09
CA ASP A 285 -13.20 -27.56 -35.78
C ASP A 285 -13.70 -28.52 -36.91
N GLU A 286 -12.69 -29.26 -37.45
CA GLU A 286 -12.67 -30.54 -38.21
C GLU A 286 -12.28 -30.42 -39.71
N ASP A 287 -11.41 -31.23 -40.35
CA ASP A 287 -10.71 -32.47 -39.99
C ASP A 287 -9.55 -32.83 -40.99
N VAL A 288 -8.63 -33.65 -40.48
CA VAL A 288 -7.58 -34.59 -40.99
C VAL A 288 -7.42 -34.92 -42.51
N GLU A 289 -6.15 -35.02 -43.01
CA GLU A 289 -5.60 -36.20 -43.78
C GLU A 289 -4.06 -36.20 -44.04
N THR A 290 -3.40 -37.26 -43.52
CA THR A 290 -2.42 -38.23 -44.09
C THR A 290 -1.28 -37.87 -45.07
N VAL A 291 -0.01 -38.20 -44.73
CA VAL A 291 1.03 -38.79 -45.64
C VAL A 291 2.06 -39.67 -44.87
N GLN A 292 2.53 -40.76 -45.50
CA GLN A 292 3.28 -41.93 -45.01
C GLN A 292 4.84 -41.87 -45.04
N LEU A 293 5.46 -42.89 -44.38
CA LEU A 293 6.87 -43.24 -44.07
C LEU A 293 7.83 -43.59 -45.24
N PRO A 294 9.11 -43.91 -44.93
CA PRO A 294 9.60 -45.28 -45.17
C PRO A 294 10.38 -45.96 -44.01
N GLU A 295 10.53 -47.29 -44.13
CA GLU A 295 10.76 -48.33 -43.09
C GLU A 295 12.21 -48.71 -42.72
N THR A 296 12.28 -49.58 -41.67
CA THR A 296 13.26 -50.66 -41.30
C THR A 296 14.15 -50.34 -40.08
N THR A 297 14.31 -51.13 -38.98
CA THR A 297 14.08 -52.55 -38.66
C THR A 297 14.02 -52.83 -37.12
N LYS A 298 13.12 -53.75 -36.72
CA LYS A 298 13.18 -54.85 -35.69
C LYS A 298 13.43 -54.63 -34.15
N LYS A 299 12.45 -55.19 -33.39
CA LYS A 299 12.47 -55.87 -32.05
C LYS A 299 12.71 -54.97 -30.80
N SER A 300 12.06 -55.09 -29.64
CA SER A 300 11.30 -56.16 -28.96
C SER A 300 10.40 -55.62 -27.82
N SER A 301 9.43 -56.46 -27.44
CA SER A 301 8.34 -56.38 -26.43
C SER A 301 8.69 -56.25 -24.93
N LYS A 302 7.64 -55.89 -24.13
CA LYS A 302 7.36 -56.08 -22.67
C LYS A 302 7.47 -54.82 -21.80
N ASP A 303 6.64 -54.53 -20.79
CA ASP A 303 5.39 -55.06 -20.23
C ASP A 303 4.80 -53.93 -19.35
N VAL A 304 3.46 -53.89 -19.20
CA VAL A 304 2.70 -52.98 -18.33
C VAL A 304 2.54 -53.61 -16.95
N ILE A 305 2.76 -52.85 -15.87
CA ILE A 305 2.30 -53.22 -14.51
C ILE A 305 1.73 -51.97 -13.82
N MET A 306 0.43 -52.02 -13.57
CA MET A 306 -0.34 -51.15 -12.68
C MET A 306 -0.32 -51.73 -11.27
N LEU A 307 -0.06 -50.92 -10.24
CA LEU A 307 -0.39 -51.24 -8.85
C LEU A 307 -0.98 -50.01 -8.15
N SER A 308 -2.25 -50.14 -7.82
CA SER A 308 -3.03 -49.37 -6.85
C SER A 308 -2.82 -50.01 -5.48
N ASP A 309 -2.62 -49.22 -4.42
CA ASP A 309 -3.00 -49.66 -3.09
C ASP A 309 -3.49 -48.50 -2.23
N SER A 310 -4.54 -48.81 -1.48
CA SER A 310 -5.50 -47.95 -0.80
C SER A 310 -5.45 -48.37 0.67
N GLU A 311 -4.96 -47.52 1.56
CA GLU A 311 -4.94 -47.80 3.00
C GLU A 311 -5.84 -46.79 3.74
N GLU A 312 -6.90 -47.32 4.35
CA GLU A 312 -7.86 -46.63 5.21
C GLU A 312 -7.43 -46.83 6.68
N GLU A 313 -7.31 -45.76 7.48
CA GLU A 313 -7.00 -45.84 8.90
C GLU A 313 -8.27 -45.88 9.77
N GLU A 314 -8.34 -46.88 10.67
CA GLU A 314 -9.39 -47.10 11.68
C GLU A 314 -9.42 -46.01 12.78
N VAL A 315 -10.63 -45.54 13.11
CA VAL A 315 -10.89 -44.61 14.22
C VAL A 315 -11.38 -45.39 15.45
N ILE A 316 -10.61 -45.38 16.54
CA ILE A 316 -10.99 -45.98 17.83
C ILE A 316 -11.59 -44.90 18.74
N ILE A 317 -12.89 -45.02 19.05
CA ILE A 317 -13.61 -44.17 20.00
C ILE A 317 -13.58 -44.84 21.38
N LEU A 318 -12.92 -44.22 22.36
CA LEU A 318 -12.96 -44.66 23.76
C LEU A 318 -14.01 -43.87 24.54
N GLN A 319 -14.96 -44.59 25.15
CA GLN A 319 -15.91 -44.07 26.15
C GLN A 319 -15.53 -44.55 27.57
N PRO A 320 -15.94 -43.81 28.61
CA PRO A 320 -15.25 -43.79 29.91
C PRO A 320 -15.70 -44.91 30.85
N GLU A 321 -14.77 -45.43 31.65
CA GLU A 321 -15.07 -46.33 32.77
C GLU A 321 -15.50 -45.53 34.02
N GLU A 322 -16.64 -45.93 34.61
CA GLU A 322 -17.08 -45.52 35.94
C GLU A 322 -16.76 -46.59 37.02
N GLN A 323 -16.67 -46.09 38.26
CA GLN A 323 -16.65 -46.75 39.58
C GLN A 323 -15.24 -46.97 40.17
N SER A 324 -14.89 -46.47 41.37
CA SER A 324 -15.63 -46.61 42.62
C SER A 324 -15.18 -45.61 43.72
N LYS A 325 -16.07 -45.44 44.70
CA LYS A 325 -16.04 -44.52 45.85
C LYS A 325 -14.92 -44.83 46.87
N ALA A 326 -14.26 -43.79 47.40
CA ALA A 326 -13.79 -43.75 48.79
C ALA A 326 -13.56 -42.31 49.33
N SER A 327 -14.36 -41.97 50.34
CA SER A 327 -14.14 -41.05 51.49
C SER A 327 -13.50 -39.65 51.33
N LEU A 328 -14.29 -38.63 51.72
CA LEU A 328 -13.88 -37.31 52.22
C LEU A 328 -12.87 -37.41 53.39
N PRO A 329 -12.02 -36.39 53.61
CA PRO A 329 -12.39 -35.39 54.61
C PRO A 329 -12.16 -33.93 54.19
N ALA A 330 -12.85 -33.06 54.92
CA ALA A 330 -12.99 -31.63 54.70
C ALA A 330 -11.68 -30.83 54.76
N ALA A 331 -11.66 -29.77 53.95
CA ALA A 331 -10.69 -28.68 53.99
C ALA A 331 -10.87 -27.80 55.24
N VAL A 332 -9.77 -27.40 55.89
CA VAL A 332 -9.46 -26.05 56.43
C VAL A 332 -7.94 -26.06 56.73
N SER A 333 -7.06 -25.60 55.85
CA SER A 333 -6.58 -24.22 55.59
C SER A 333 -5.30 -23.81 56.36
N LYS A 334 -4.27 -23.52 55.54
CA LYS A 334 -3.14 -22.59 55.68
C LYS A 334 -1.88 -23.04 56.44
N GLY A 335 -0.92 -23.47 55.63
CA GLY A 335 0.50 -23.54 55.97
C GLY A 335 1.20 -22.17 55.98
N SER A 336 2.33 -22.22 56.67
CA SER A 336 3.35 -21.21 56.90
C SER A 336 4.13 -20.79 55.64
N SER A 337 4.67 -19.57 55.64
CA SER A 337 6.13 -19.32 55.73
C SER A 337 6.56 -17.93 55.23
N SER A 338 7.39 -17.24 56.03
CA SER A 338 8.57 -16.38 55.70
C SER A 338 8.54 -15.38 54.52
N LYS A 339 9.09 -14.14 54.54
CA LYS A 339 10.22 -13.54 55.29
C LYS A 339 10.33 -12.02 54.92
N LYS A 340 10.83 -11.19 55.87
CA LYS A 340 11.61 -9.91 55.74
C LYS A 340 10.96 -8.69 55.02
N SER A 341 11.23 -7.41 55.32
CA SER A 341 11.91 -6.63 56.38
C SER A 341 11.80 -5.12 56.06
N LYS A 342 11.91 -4.24 57.09
CA LYS A 342 12.20 -2.77 57.11
C LYS A 342 11.05 -1.75 56.99
N SER A 343 10.81 -0.99 58.07
CA SER A 343 11.08 0.46 58.13
C SER A 343 11.06 1.00 59.57
N ARG A 344 11.93 1.98 59.84
CA ARG A 344 12.15 2.68 61.12
C ARG A 344 11.11 3.80 61.29
N LYS A 345 10.62 4.02 62.52
CA LYS A 345 10.26 5.35 63.05
C LYS A 345 10.09 5.29 64.58
N LYS A 346 11.15 5.62 65.30
CA LYS A 346 11.18 6.60 66.40
C LYS A 346 12.62 6.78 66.85
#